data_AF-A0A0P7VF26-F1
#
_entry.id   AF-A0A0P7VF26-F1
#
_cell.length_a   1.000
_cell.length_b   1.000
_cell.length_c   1.000
_cell.angle_alpha   90.00
_cell.angle_beta   90.00
_cell.angle_gamma   90.00
#
_symmetry.space_group_name_H-M   'P 1'
#
loop_
_entity.id
_entity.type
_entity.pdbx_description
1 polymer ?
#
loop_
_entity_poly.entity_id
_entity_poly.type
_entity_poly.pdbx_seq_one_letter_code
_entity_poly.pdbx_strand_id
1 'polypeptide(L)'
;MISACLDACTPVRIILHLYYGNTRRMSRSNCCFAGKRAVCPKRYPQRGDHIRRAARGVRAVPVEFPLQVQSSLAALSYLHRFTRLKCSVIFTASFQACDHCMRSLETAEENARRLSGLSGLSLPYPDQCQVRPELHQCCPQCQVMYCSAECRQAALDQYHRVLCLGPSRDDLEHPINKLQEAWRNMHYPPETSSIMLMARMVASVKQARDRSHWLNLFSHFCSRTANEQEEMAHKLLGEKFQGQLALLRSLFSSALYDDHLSQWFSPDGFRSLFALVGTNGQGIGTSSLSQWVHACDALELPGQQREQLDAFIDQLYKDIEKETGDFLNCEGSGLFLLQSSCNHSCVPNAEASFPENNFLLHLTALSDISPGEEICISYLDCCQRDRSRHSRLKILRENYLFVCSCPKCISQADELDVTSEEEDDEGEGEAEGDELEDEMTDV
;
A
#
# COMPACT_ATOMS: atom_id res chain seq x y z
N MET A 1 9.97 -28.03 -2.64
CA MET A 1 11.37 -27.61 -2.90
C MET A 1 11.63 -26.25 -2.26
N ILE A 2 11.48 -26.15 -0.93
CA ILE A 2 11.82 -24.95 -0.13
C ILE A 2 12.62 -25.48 1.05
N SER A 3 13.92 -25.72 0.85
CA SER A 3 14.80 -26.21 1.92
C SER A 3 16.28 -25.86 1.69
N ALA A 4 16.63 -24.95 0.78
CA ALA A 4 18.02 -24.76 0.36
C ALA A 4 18.56 -23.32 0.37
N CYS A 5 17.88 -22.35 1.00
CA CYS A 5 18.31 -20.93 0.94
C CYS A 5 18.71 -20.29 2.28
N LEU A 6 19.01 -21.07 3.33
CA LEU A 6 19.41 -20.52 4.64
C LEU A 6 20.91 -20.61 4.99
N ASP A 7 21.77 -21.05 4.08
CA ASP A 7 23.21 -21.18 4.35
C ASP A 7 24.05 -20.10 3.65
N ALA A 8 24.06 -18.88 4.20
CA ALA A 8 25.18 -17.94 4.08
C ALA A 8 25.02 -16.75 5.04
N CYS A 9 25.52 -16.89 6.27
CA CYS A 9 25.61 -15.81 7.25
C CYS A 9 26.60 -14.70 6.83
N THR A 10 26.22 -13.44 7.01
CA THR A 10 27.14 -12.34 7.34
C THR A 10 26.65 -11.64 8.62
N PRO A 11 27.50 -11.42 9.64
CA PRO A 11 27.06 -10.86 10.92
C PRO A 11 26.93 -9.34 10.82
N VAL A 12 25.73 -8.80 11.02
CA VAL A 12 25.51 -7.35 11.12
C VAL A 12 25.09 -7.00 12.55
N ARG A 13 25.86 -6.12 13.20
CA ARG A 13 25.64 -5.63 14.57
C ARG A 13 24.28 -4.93 14.69
N ILE A 14 23.48 -5.35 15.67
CA ILE A 14 22.17 -4.80 16.03
C ILE A 14 22.37 -3.77 17.14
N ILE A 15 21.82 -2.56 16.97
CA ILE A 15 21.70 -1.54 18.03
C ILE A 15 20.21 -1.47 18.39
N LEU A 16 19.88 -1.83 19.63
CA LEU A 16 18.53 -1.85 20.21
C LEU A 16 18.26 -0.55 21.00
N HIS A 17 17.09 0.05 20.79
CA HIS A 17 16.53 1.05 21.71
C HIS A 17 15.25 0.49 22.33
N LEU A 18 15.21 0.42 23.66
CA LEU A 18 14.10 -0.09 24.46
C LEU A 18 13.04 1.00 24.69
N TYR A 19 11.77 0.69 24.44
CA TYR A 19 10.63 1.43 24.99
C TYR A 19 9.59 0.44 25.51
N TYR A 20 9.20 0.56 26.78
CA TYR A 20 8.14 -0.22 27.43
C TYR A 20 6.93 0.70 27.71
N GLY A 21 5.72 0.29 27.33
CA GLY A 21 4.49 0.91 27.86
C GLY A 21 3.18 0.68 27.08
N ASN A 22 2.34 -0.20 27.64
CA ASN A 22 0.87 -0.27 27.64
C ASN A 22 0.03 -0.33 26.34
N THR A 23 -0.84 -1.34 26.33
CA THR A 23 -2.01 -1.54 25.46
C THR A 23 -2.97 -0.34 25.51
N ARG A 24 -3.04 0.42 24.41
CA ARG A 24 -4.16 1.32 24.10
C ARG A 24 -4.83 0.85 22.82
N ARG A 25 -6.17 0.80 22.83
CA ARG A 25 -7.01 0.62 21.63
C ARG A 25 -6.59 1.65 20.58
N MET A 26 -5.96 1.18 19.50
CA MET A 26 -5.64 2.00 18.34
C MET A 26 -6.91 2.33 17.55
N SER A 27 -7.07 3.60 17.20
CA SER A 27 -8.03 4.08 16.21
C SER A 27 -7.69 3.44 14.86
N ARG A 28 -8.70 2.84 14.21
CA ARG A 28 -8.56 2.06 12.97
C ARG A 28 -8.48 2.95 11.72
N SER A 29 -7.61 3.96 11.73
CA SER A 29 -7.54 4.98 10.67
C SER A 29 -6.44 4.77 9.62
N ASN A 30 -5.62 3.71 9.70
CA ASN A 30 -4.47 3.50 8.78
C ASN A 30 -4.45 2.13 8.06
N CYS A 31 -5.61 1.53 7.84
CA CYS A 31 -5.69 0.25 7.13
C CYS A 31 -5.64 0.44 5.61
N CYS A 32 -4.43 0.64 5.05
CA CYS A 32 -4.20 0.51 3.60
C CYS A 32 -4.03 -0.98 3.27
N PHE A 33 -5.14 -1.70 3.09
CA PHE A 33 -5.11 -3.10 2.68
C PHE A 33 -4.93 -3.25 1.17
N ALA A 34 -4.17 -4.26 0.77
CA ALA A 34 -3.96 -4.64 -0.62
C ALA A 34 -5.23 -5.26 -1.22
N GLY A 35 -5.64 -4.76 -2.38
CA GLY A 35 -6.41 -5.51 -3.37
C GLY A 35 -7.93 -5.44 -3.26
N LYS A 36 -8.52 -4.76 -4.26
CA LYS A 36 -9.93 -4.74 -4.69
C LYS A 36 -10.93 -4.22 -3.66
N ARG A 37 -11.38 -3.00 -3.94
CA ARG A 37 -12.41 -2.27 -3.20
C ARG A 37 -13.66 -3.13 -3.01
N ALA A 38 -14.02 -3.34 -1.76
CA ALA A 38 -15.42 -3.34 -1.36
C ALA A 38 -15.57 -2.18 -0.38
N VAL A 39 -16.50 -1.27 -0.69
CA VAL A 39 -16.84 -0.10 0.13
C VAL A 39 -17.21 -0.58 1.54
N CYS A 40 -16.72 0.11 2.58
CA CYS A 40 -17.11 -0.20 3.94
C CYS A 40 -17.98 0.91 4.55
N PRO A 41 -19.31 0.78 4.56
CA PRO A 41 -20.21 1.77 5.15
C PRO A 41 -20.31 1.68 6.69
N LYS A 42 -19.38 1.00 7.37
CA LYS A 42 -19.44 0.83 8.83
C LYS A 42 -19.04 2.13 9.54
N ARG A 43 -20.08 2.94 9.78
CA ARG A 43 -20.22 4.01 10.78
C ARG A 43 -19.22 3.87 11.93
N TYR A 44 -18.54 4.98 12.24
CA TYR A 44 -17.82 5.20 13.50
C TYR A 44 -18.62 4.60 14.68
N PRO A 45 -18.09 3.60 15.42
CA PRO A 45 -18.77 3.14 16.61
C PRO A 45 -18.78 4.28 17.64
N GLN A 46 -19.97 4.71 18.05
CA GLN A 46 -20.13 5.63 19.17
C GLN A 46 -19.39 5.07 20.39
N ARG A 47 -18.49 5.87 20.97
CA ARG A 47 -17.72 5.49 22.17
C ARG A 47 -18.69 5.39 23.36
N GLY A 48 -19.10 4.17 23.70
CA GLY A 48 -19.83 3.87 24.94
C GLY A 48 -18.89 3.72 26.13
N ASP A 49 -19.25 4.35 27.25
CA ASP A 49 -18.64 4.26 28.57
C ASP A 49 -18.45 2.80 29.04
N HIS A 50 -17.29 2.47 29.61
CA HIS A 50 -17.15 1.88 30.95
C HIS A 50 -15.76 1.24 31.25
N ILE A 51 -15.40 1.36 32.54
CA ILE A 51 -14.42 0.63 33.38
C ILE A 51 -12.95 1.13 33.41
N ARG A 52 -12.67 1.99 34.40
CA ARG A 52 -11.34 2.34 34.95
C ARG A 52 -10.88 1.29 35.98
N ARG A 53 -9.60 0.90 35.98
CA ARG A 53 -8.87 0.51 37.22
C ARG A 53 -7.40 0.96 37.19
N ALA A 54 -6.93 1.36 38.37
CA ALA A 54 -5.71 2.11 38.65
C ALA A 54 -4.44 1.26 38.76
N ALA A 55 -3.27 1.87 38.50
CA ALA A 55 -1.95 1.29 38.76
C ALA A 55 -1.20 2.11 39.84
N ARG A 56 -0.62 1.43 40.84
CA ARG A 56 0.39 1.96 41.78
C ARG A 56 1.71 1.25 41.50
N GLY A 57 2.81 2.01 41.40
CA GLY A 57 4.12 1.55 40.91
C GLY A 57 5.03 0.91 41.94
N VAL A 58 6.27 0.55 41.53
CA VAL A 58 7.47 0.37 42.39
C VAL A 58 8.77 0.50 41.54
N ARG A 59 9.84 0.94 42.21
CA ARG A 59 11.19 1.36 41.80
C ARG A 59 12.12 0.25 41.29
N ALA A 60 13.13 0.66 40.50
CA ALA A 60 14.24 -0.15 40.02
C ALA A 60 15.37 -0.33 41.06
N VAL A 61 16.02 -1.50 41.04
CA VAL A 61 17.31 -1.78 41.69
C VAL A 61 18.21 -2.46 40.65
N PRO A 62 19.48 -2.05 40.45
CA PRO A 62 20.34 -2.64 39.45
C PRO A 62 21.10 -3.84 40.02
N VAL A 63 21.20 -4.91 39.23
CA VAL A 63 22.16 -6.00 39.45
C VAL A 63 22.82 -6.29 38.10
N GLU A 64 24.12 -6.05 38.02
CA GLU A 64 24.97 -6.54 36.91
C GLU A 64 25.44 -7.96 37.23
N PHE A 65 25.59 -8.84 36.22
CA PHE A 65 26.65 -9.86 36.12
C PHE A 65 26.56 -10.66 34.78
N PRO A 66 27.57 -11.49 34.41
CA PRO A 66 28.17 -11.52 33.07
C PRO A 66 27.83 -12.75 32.20
N LEU A 67 28.29 -12.66 30.95
CA LEU A 67 28.16 -13.58 29.80
C LEU A 67 28.38 -15.08 30.07
N GLN A 68 27.36 -15.91 29.81
CA GLN A 68 27.32 -16.95 28.75
C GLN A 68 26.15 -17.93 28.95
N VAL A 69 25.33 -18.07 27.89
CA VAL A 69 24.47 -19.20 27.48
C VAL A 69 23.76 -20.01 28.58
N GLN A 70 22.48 -19.71 28.83
CA GLN A 70 21.39 -20.71 28.77
C GLN A 70 20.00 -20.06 28.75
N SER A 71 19.20 -20.58 27.83
CA SER A 71 17.75 -20.59 27.65
C SER A 71 16.78 -19.97 28.68
N SER A 72 15.65 -19.52 28.09
CA SER A 72 14.27 -19.49 28.61
C SER A 72 13.90 -18.42 29.65
N LEU A 73 13.24 -17.36 29.18
CA LEU A 73 11.89 -16.94 29.59
C LEU A 73 11.53 -15.58 28.94
N ALA A 74 10.23 -15.45 28.63
CA ALA A 74 9.47 -14.25 28.24
C ALA A 74 9.55 -13.79 26.77
N ALA A 75 8.37 -13.87 26.15
CA ALA A 75 8.01 -13.54 24.79
C ALA A 75 7.99 -12.02 24.49
N LEU A 76 7.84 -11.74 23.19
CA LEU A 76 7.36 -10.51 22.56
C LEU A 76 8.28 -9.28 22.53
N SER A 77 8.68 -8.87 21.33
CA SER A 77 8.03 -7.78 20.56
C SER A 77 9.03 -7.19 19.55
N TYR A 78 8.50 -6.82 18.36
CA TYR A 78 9.19 -6.31 17.17
C TYR A 78 9.90 -7.33 16.27
N LEU A 79 9.20 -7.74 15.20
CA LEU A 79 9.83 -8.25 13.98
C LEU A 79 10.40 -7.07 13.19
N HIS A 80 11.73 -7.07 13.09
CA HIS A 80 12.67 -6.24 12.34
C HIS A 80 12.19 -5.20 11.30
N ARG A 81 12.96 -4.10 11.21
CA ARG A 81 13.03 -3.19 10.04
C ARG A 81 13.58 -3.94 8.83
N PHE A 82 12.73 -4.20 7.85
CA PHE A 82 13.10 -5.01 6.70
C PHE A 82 13.63 -4.19 5.51
N THR A 83 14.56 -4.80 4.78
CA THR A 83 15.33 -4.25 3.66
C THR A 83 14.49 -4.04 2.39
N ARG A 84 14.11 -2.78 2.19
CA ARG A 84 13.96 -1.97 0.95
C ARG A 84 13.88 -2.67 -0.43
N LEU A 85 12.73 -2.55 -1.07
CA LEU A 85 12.62 -2.16 -2.49
C LEU A 85 11.84 -0.85 -2.56
N LYS A 86 12.29 0.07 -3.39
CA LYS A 86 11.92 1.48 -3.33
C LYS A 86 10.83 1.83 -4.34
N CYS A 87 9.99 2.76 -3.90
CA CYS A 87 8.63 3.09 -4.29
C CYS A 87 8.41 3.61 -5.71
N SER A 88 7.16 3.59 -6.20
CA SER A 88 6.65 4.37 -7.34
C SER A 88 5.44 5.26 -6.98
N VAL A 89 5.18 6.26 -7.83
CA VAL A 89 4.28 7.41 -7.62
C VAL A 89 2.90 7.21 -8.24
N ILE A 90 1.95 7.91 -7.60
CA ILE A 90 0.48 7.94 -7.68
C ILE A 90 -0.05 8.60 -8.95
N PHE A 91 -1.20 8.11 -9.40
CA PHE A 91 -2.14 8.80 -10.26
C PHE A 91 -3.44 9.10 -9.48
N THR A 92 -3.51 10.25 -8.83
CA THR A 92 -4.76 10.92 -8.42
C THR A 92 -4.48 12.41 -8.46
N ALA A 93 -5.32 13.16 -9.17
CA ALA A 93 -5.21 14.59 -9.27
C ALA A 93 -5.15 15.21 -7.86
N SER A 94 -4.21 16.13 -7.64
CA SER A 94 -4.14 17.09 -6.52
C SER A 94 -3.35 16.74 -5.25
N PHE A 95 -2.76 15.55 -5.08
CA PHE A 95 -1.96 15.24 -3.88
C PHE A 95 -0.46 15.50 -4.09
N GLN A 96 0.17 16.32 -3.24
CA GLN A 96 1.63 16.53 -3.28
C GLN A 96 2.34 15.55 -2.35
N ALA A 97 3.12 14.64 -2.91
CA ALA A 97 3.95 13.69 -2.17
C ALA A 97 5.39 13.69 -2.70
N CYS A 98 6.34 13.32 -1.84
CA CYS A 98 7.72 13.14 -2.24
C CYS A 98 7.84 12.00 -3.25
N ASP A 99 8.41 12.28 -4.42
CA ASP A 99 8.57 11.30 -5.50
C ASP A 99 9.42 10.08 -5.10
N HIS A 100 10.30 10.25 -4.11
CA HIS A 100 11.11 9.16 -3.56
C HIS A 100 10.40 8.42 -2.44
N CYS A 101 10.07 9.13 -1.36
CA CYS A 101 9.67 8.52 -0.10
C CYS A 101 8.17 8.41 0.13
N MET A 102 7.36 8.97 -0.76
CA MET A 102 5.89 9.10 -0.62
C MET A 102 5.41 9.94 0.55
N ARG A 103 6.30 10.53 1.35
CA ARG A 103 5.87 11.43 2.42
C ARG A 103 5.07 12.59 1.84
N SER A 104 3.94 12.90 2.47
CA SER A 104 3.12 14.08 2.14
C SER A 104 3.98 15.34 2.19
N LEU A 105 3.85 16.18 1.17
CA LEU A 105 4.48 17.50 1.09
C LEU A 105 3.52 18.63 1.49
N GLU A 106 2.23 18.33 1.64
CA GLU A 106 1.26 19.25 2.22
C GLU A 106 1.29 19.13 3.74
N THR A 107 1.31 20.25 4.45
CA THR A 107 1.11 20.26 5.91
C THR A 107 -0.24 19.64 6.28
N ALA A 108 -0.40 19.25 7.54
CA ALA A 108 -1.66 18.67 8.02
C ALA A 108 -2.84 19.63 7.82
N GLU A 109 -2.61 20.94 8.02
CA GLU A 109 -3.62 21.97 7.85
C GLU A 109 -3.98 22.19 6.38
N GLU A 110 -3.00 22.27 5.47
CA GLU A 110 -3.25 22.34 4.03
C GLU A 110 -4.02 21.10 3.52
N ASN A 111 -3.60 19.91 3.99
CA ASN A 111 -4.27 18.66 3.68
C ASN A 111 -5.72 18.66 4.17
N ALA A 112 -5.97 19.10 5.42
CA ALA A 112 -7.31 19.20 5.99
C ALA A 112 -8.19 20.23 5.25
N ARG A 113 -7.65 21.41 4.92
CA ARG A 113 -8.37 22.44 4.14
C ARG A 113 -8.78 21.93 2.78
N ARG A 114 -7.89 21.23 2.09
CA ARG A 114 -8.17 20.67 0.76
C ARG A 114 -9.21 19.56 0.83
N LEU A 115 -9.09 18.64 1.79
CA LEU A 115 -10.00 17.50 1.94
C LEU A 115 -11.40 17.90 2.43
N SER A 116 -11.52 18.99 3.20
CA SER A 116 -12.81 19.48 3.71
C SER A 116 -13.45 20.57 2.84
N GLY A 117 -12.72 21.13 1.87
CA GLY A 117 -13.14 22.33 1.14
C GLY A 117 -13.16 23.63 1.98
N LEU A 118 -12.76 23.57 3.25
CA LEU A 118 -12.83 24.70 4.19
C LEU A 118 -11.53 25.50 4.19
N SER A 119 -11.40 26.49 3.30
CA SER A 119 -10.19 27.32 3.20
C SER A 119 -9.80 28.08 4.48
N GLY A 120 -10.79 28.43 5.32
CA GLY A 120 -10.59 29.10 6.61
C GLY A 120 -10.33 28.16 7.80
N LEU A 121 -10.30 26.84 7.60
CA LEU A 121 -10.02 25.88 8.67
C LEU A 121 -8.63 26.13 9.26
N SER A 122 -8.49 26.04 10.58
CA SER A 122 -7.18 25.97 11.23
C SER A 122 -7.14 24.80 12.19
N LEU A 123 -6.02 24.06 12.16
CA LEU A 123 -5.84 22.90 13.03
C LEU A 123 -5.29 23.35 14.39
N PRO A 124 -5.84 22.87 15.52
CA PRO A 124 -5.21 23.09 16.81
C PRO A 124 -3.85 22.39 16.87
N TYR A 125 -2.95 22.85 17.74
CA TYR A 125 -1.61 22.26 17.92
C TYR A 125 -0.83 22.08 16.59
N PRO A 126 -0.56 23.16 15.83
CA PRO A 126 0.13 23.07 14.54
C PRO A 126 1.53 22.44 14.64
N ASP A 127 2.18 22.55 15.80
CA ASP A 127 3.49 21.96 16.09
C ASP A 127 3.50 20.42 16.05
N GLN A 128 2.33 19.77 16.07
CA GLN A 128 2.22 18.32 15.88
C GLN A 128 2.36 17.90 14.40
N CYS A 129 2.36 18.84 13.46
CA CYS A 129 2.63 18.54 12.07
C CYS A 129 4.12 18.27 11.84
N GLN A 130 4.44 17.10 11.25
CA GLN A 130 5.82 16.70 10.97
C GLN A 130 6.34 17.14 9.60
N VAL A 131 5.50 17.77 8.77
CA VAL A 131 5.89 18.24 7.43
C VAL A 131 6.73 19.51 7.58
N ARG A 132 7.83 19.59 6.83
CA ARG A 132 8.82 20.66 6.91
C ARG A 132 9.03 21.28 5.52
N PRO A 133 8.12 22.17 5.07
CA PRO A 133 8.17 22.76 3.73
C PRO A 133 9.50 23.44 3.40
N GLU A 134 10.18 23.98 4.41
CA GLU A 134 11.50 24.60 4.28
C GLU A 134 12.61 23.64 3.82
N LEU A 135 12.43 22.33 4.00
CA LEU A 135 13.37 21.30 3.57
C LEU A 135 13.05 20.76 2.17
N HIS A 136 11.89 21.09 1.61
CA HIS A 136 11.46 20.57 0.33
C HIS A 136 12.40 21.01 -0.79
N GLN A 137 12.63 20.11 -1.74
CA GLN A 137 13.52 20.30 -2.87
C GLN A 137 12.79 19.89 -4.14
N CYS A 138 13.11 20.54 -5.26
CA CYS A 138 12.70 20.07 -6.58
C CYS A 138 13.89 19.58 -7.40
N CYS A 139 13.61 18.75 -8.41
CA CYS A 139 14.55 18.52 -9.49
C CYS A 139 14.67 19.81 -10.32
N PRO A 140 15.88 20.35 -10.55
CA PRO A 140 16.05 21.60 -11.28
C PRO A 140 15.65 21.51 -12.75
N GLN A 141 15.55 20.30 -13.31
CA GLN A 141 15.22 20.09 -14.72
C GLN A 141 13.73 19.85 -14.96
N CYS A 142 13.09 18.94 -14.21
CA CYS A 142 11.68 18.57 -14.41
C CYS A 142 10.74 19.05 -13.29
N GLN A 143 11.25 19.73 -12.27
CA GLN A 143 10.46 20.28 -11.14
C GLN A 143 9.70 19.24 -10.30
N VAL A 144 10.04 17.95 -10.40
CA VAL A 144 9.52 16.90 -9.51
C VAL A 144 9.96 17.19 -8.07
N MET A 145 9.05 17.00 -7.11
CA MET A 145 9.22 17.41 -5.71
C MET A 145 9.72 16.28 -4.79
N TYR A 146 10.52 16.66 -3.80
CA TYR A 146 11.10 15.79 -2.78
C TYR A 146 11.02 16.44 -1.40
N CYS A 147 10.84 15.64 -0.35
CA CYS A 147 10.75 16.17 1.01
C CYS A 147 12.11 16.64 1.58
N SER A 148 13.22 16.25 0.96
CA SER A 148 14.58 16.63 1.40
C SER A 148 15.62 16.46 0.29
N ALA A 149 16.81 17.02 0.50
CA ALA A 149 17.96 16.87 -0.39
C ALA A 149 18.41 15.40 -0.51
N GLU A 150 18.33 14.64 0.57
CA GLU A 150 18.66 13.22 0.61
C GLU A 150 17.68 12.40 -0.24
N CYS A 151 16.38 12.69 -0.17
CA CYS A 151 15.38 12.02 -1.01
C CYS A 151 15.59 12.34 -2.50
N ARG A 152 15.89 13.60 -2.84
CA ARG A 152 16.21 14.00 -4.21
C ARG A 152 17.45 13.25 -4.71
N GLN A 153 18.52 13.23 -3.93
CA GLN A 153 19.77 12.56 -4.30
C GLN A 153 19.56 11.04 -4.42
N ALA A 154 18.83 10.42 -3.49
CA ALA A 154 18.52 9.00 -3.55
C ALA A 154 17.68 8.62 -4.79
N ALA A 155 16.72 9.45 -5.18
CA ALA A 155 15.98 9.27 -6.43
C ALA A 155 16.89 9.42 -7.65
N LEU A 156 17.72 10.47 -7.68
CA LEU A 156 18.68 10.75 -8.74
C LEU A 156 19.64 9.58 -8.96
N ASP A 157 20.18 9.01 -7.89
CA ASP A 157 21.15 7.92 -8.00
C ASP A 157 20.50 6.60 -8.43
N GLN A 158 19.21 6.42 -8.18
CA GLN A 158 18.56 5.13 -8.38
C GLN A 158 17.75 5.01 -9.66
N TYR A 159 16.86 5.96 -9.97
CA TYR A 159 15.92 5.81 -11.10
C TYR A 159 15.60 7.12 -11.82
N HIS A 160 15.81 8.27 -11.17
CA HIS A 160 15.29 9.52 -11.67
C HIS A 160 16.08 10.06 -12.86
N ARG A 161 17.38 9.77 -13.04
CA ARG A 161 18.12 10.23 -14.24
C ARG A 161 17.52 9.67 -15.53
N VAL A 162 17.09 8.40 -15.51
CA VAL A 162 16.45 7.74 -16.65
C VAL A 162 15.02 8.23 -16.85
N LEU A 163 14.29 8.55 -15.77
CA LEU A 163 12.89 9.00 -15.84
C LEU A 163 12.71 10.52 -15.84
N CYS A 164 13.80 11.30 -15.77
CA CYS A 164 13.72 12.75 -15.75
C CYS A 164 13.35 13.25 -17.14
N LEU A 165 12.16 13.84 -17.26
CA LEU A 165 11.69 14.45 -18.52
C LEU A 165 12.38 15.77 -18.84
N GLY A 166 13.10 16.34 -17.88
CA GLY A 166 13.70 17.68 -17.99
C GLY A 166 12.70 18.72 -18.54
N PRO A 167 13.07 19.50 -19.58
CA PRO A 167 12.19 20.46 -20.23
C PRO A 167 10.97 19.84 -20.94
N SER A 168 11.01 18.55 -21.28
CA SER A 168 9.92 17.82 -21.95
C SER A 168 8.83 17.36 -20.99
N ARG A 169 8.80 17.86 -19.75
CA ARG A 169 7.77 17.54 -18.76
C ARG A 169 6.35 17.73 -19.33
N ASP A 170 6.10 18.86 -19.97
CA ASP A 170 4.78 19.23 -20.50
C ASP A 170 4.63 18.89 -22.00
N ASP A 171 5.60 18.15 -22.56
CA ASP A 171 5.57 17.70 -23.95
C ASP A 171 4.77 16.40 -24.07
N LEU A 172 3.53 16.50 -24.56
CA LEU A 172 2.65 15.35 -24.77
C LEU A 172 3.23 14.32 -25.76
N GLU A 173 4.13 14.74 -26.65
CA GLU A 173 4.75 13.85 -27.62
C GLU A 173 5.90 13.01 -27.04
N HIS A 174 6.38 13.35 -25.84
CA HIS A 174 7.45 12.62 -25.18
C HIS A 174 7.03 11.16 -24.89
N PRO A 175 7.86 10.13 -25.19
CA PRO A 175 7.47 8.72 -25.06
C PRO A 175 6.90 8.31 -23.69
N ILE A 176 7.49 8.82 -22.59
CA ILE A 176 6.98 8.57 -21.23
C ILE A 176 5.60 9.21 -21.01
N ASN A 177 5.37 10.42 -21.53
CA ASN A 177 4.09 11.11 -21.39
C ASN A 177 3.00 10.39 -22.18
N LYS A 178 3.29 9.93 -23.41
CA LYS A 178 2.39 9.06 -24.19
C LYS A 178 2.05 7.77 -23.46
N LEU A 179 3.02 7.13 -22.82
CA LEU A 179 2.81 5.91 -22.02
C LEU A 179 1.87 6.18 -20.83
N GLN A 180 2.08 7.27 -20.10
CA GLN A 180 1.23 7.67 -18.97
C GLN A 180 -0.18 8.06 -19.42
N GLU A 181 -0.30 8.74 -20.56
CA GLU A 181 -1.60 9.11 -21.14
C GLU A 181 -2.37 7.90 -21.63
N ALA A 182 -1.73 6.97 -22.34
CA ALA A 182 -2.34 5.71 -22.71
C ALA A 182 -2.82 4.94 -21.48
N TRP A 183 -2.01 4.88 -20.42
CA TRP A 183 -2.40 4.24 -19.16
C TRP A 183 -3.61 4.90 -18.49
N ARG A 184 -3.66 6.24 -18.44
CA ARG A 184 -4.81 7.00 -17.90
C ARG A 184 -6.11 6.70 -18.65
N ASN A 185 -6.03 6.57 -19.97
CA ASN A 185 -7.20 6.44 -20.85
C ASN A 185 -7.67 4.98 -21.00
N MET A 186 -6.98 4.01 -20.39
CA MET A 186 -7.42 2.62 -20.41
C MET A 186 -8.56 2.42 -19.41
N HIS A 187 -9.64 1.77 -19.85
CA HIS A 187 -10.71 1.35 -18.97
C HIS A 187 -10.20 0.28 -18.00
N TYR A 188 -10.38 0.53 -16.70
CA TYR A 188 -9.98 -0.33 -15.60
C TYR A 188 -8.50 -0.74 -15.60
N PRO A 189 -7.56 0.19 -15.33
CA PRO A 189 -6.27 -0.23 -14.81
C PRO A 189 -6.52 -0.76 -13.38
N PRO A 190 -6.01 -1.95 -12.99
CA PRO A 190 -6.02 -2.33 -11.59
C PRO A 190 -5.29 -1.24 -10.80
N GLU A 191 -5.98 -0.61 -9.84
CA GLU A 191 -5.48 0.52 -9.03
C GLU A 191 -4.12 0.23 -8.38
N THR A 192 -3.80 -1.05 -8.18
CA THR A 192 -2.55 -1.54 -7.57
C THR A 192 -1.38 -1.66 -8.55
N SER A 193 -1.63 -1.70 -9.86
CA SER A 193 -0.59 -1.86 -10.89
C SER A 193 -0.33 -0.51 -11.54
N SER A 194 0.82 0.10 -11.31
CA SER A 194 1.19 1.31 -12.05
C SER A 194 2.16 0.95 -13.17
N ILE A 195 1.86 1.32 -14.42
CA ILE A 195 2.83 1.23 -15.52
C ILE A 195 4.14 1.97 -15.18
N MET A 196 4.06 2.98 -14.30
CA MET A 196 5.21 3.72 -13.82
C MET A 196 6.03 2.97 -12.77
N LEU A 197 5.45 1.97 -12.09
CA LEU A 197 6.22 1.04 -11.25
C LEU A 197 7.14 0.18 -12.12
N MET A 198 6.62 -0.35 -13.23
CA MET A 198 7.43 -1.07 -14.23
C MET A 198 8.51 -0.15 -14.81
N ALA A 199 8.17 1.11 -15.12
CA ALA A 199 9.13 2.10 -15.59
C ALA A 199 10.27 2.34 -14.58
N ARG A 200 9.94 2.43 -13.29
CA ARG A 200 10.92 2.55 -12.20
C ARG A 200 11.77 1.31 -12.01
N MET A 201 11.22 0.11 -12.21
CA MET A 201 12.02 -1.14 -12.21
C MET A 201 13.09 -1.08 -13.31
N VAL A 202 12.68 -0.76 -14.54
CA VAL A 202 13.62 -0.61 -15.67
C VAL A 202 14.67 0.46 -15.39
N ALA A 203 14.24 1.65 -14.96
CA ALA A 203 15.15 2.75 -14.63
C ALA A 203 16.15 2.38 -13.52
N SER A 204 15.70 1.64 -12.51
CA SER A 204 16.56 1.14 -11.43
C SER A 204 17.65 0.22 -11.94
N VAL A 205 17.33 -0.72 -12.84
CA VAL A 205 18.35 -1.59 -13.45
C VAL A 205 19.28 -0.81 -14.36
N LYS A 206 18.75 0.09 -15.21
CA LYS A 206 19.56 0.88 -16.16
C LYS A 206 20.61 1.74 -15.46
N GLN A 207 20.26 2.35 -14.33
CA GLN A 207 21.16 3.20 -13.55
C GLN A 207 22.08 2.44 -12.58
N ALA A 208 21.74 1.20 -12.24
CA ALA A 208 22.50 0.45 -11.25
C ALA A 208 23.93 0.17 -11.73
N ARG A 209 24.88 0.28 -10.79
CA ARG A 209 26.24 -0.22 -11.00
C ARG A 209 26.27 -1.75 -11.09
N ASP A 210 25.47 -2.40 -10.25
CA ASP A 210 25.27 -3.85 -10.25
C ASP A 210 23.83 -4.15 -10.72
N ARG A 211 23.69 -4.45 -12.01
CA ARG A 211 22.41 -4.79 -12.63
C ARG A 211 21.92 -6.16 -12.19
N SER A 212 22.84 -7.11 -12.00
CA SER A 212 22.55 -8.48 -11.61
C SER A 212 21.89 -8.54 -10.25
N HIS A 213 22.31 -7.69 -9.31
CA HIS A 213 21.63 -7.54 -8.02
C HIS A 213 20.14 -7.22 -8.18
N TRP A 214 19.78 -6.23 -9.01
CA TRP A 214 18.37 -5.86 -9.21
C TRP A 214 17.58 -6.93 -9.95
N LEU A 215 18.15 -7.54 -10.99
CA LEU A 215 17.50 -8.62 -11.71
C LEU A 215 17.23 -9.83 -10.82
N ASN A 216 18.22 -10.22 -10.02
CA ASN A 216 18.09 -11.27 -9.01
C ASN A 216 17.03 -10.90 -7.96
N LEU A 217 17.03 -9.65 -7.49
CA LEU A 217 16.04 -9.17 -6.54
C LEU A 217 14.61 -9.26 -7.10
N PHE A 218 14.40 -8.84 -8.35
CA PHE A 218 13.09 -8.90 -9.00
C PHE A 218 12.64 -10.33 -9.29
N SER A 219 13.57 -11.27 -9.55
CA SER A 219 13.20 -12.68 -9.78
C SER A 219 12.68 -13.40 -8.53
N HIS A 220 12.80 -12.81 -7.33
CA HIS A 220 12.24 -13.40 -6.12
C HIS A 220 10.75 -13.08 -5.90
N PHE A 221 10.18 -12.13 -6.66
CA PHE A 221 8.73 -11.89 -6.60
C PHE A 221 7.98 -12.99 -7.32
N CYS A 222 6.74 -13.23 -6.89
CA CYS A 222 5.91 -14.25 -7.52
C CYS A 222 5.59 -13.85 -8.97
N SER A 223 6.10 -14.63 -9.93
CA SER A 223 5.65 -14.65 -11.31
C SER A 223 4.94 -15.98 -11.56
N ARG A 224 3.60 -16.01 -11.43
CA ARG A 224 2.82 -17.23 -11.73
C ARG A 224 2.99 -17.67 -13.18
N THR A 225 2.66 -18.92 -13.48
CA THR A 225 2.95 -19.55 -14.79
C THR A 225 2.09 -18.96 -15.92
N ALA A 226 2.53 -19.09 -17.18
CA ALA A 226 1.87 -18.49 -18.36
C ALA A 226 0.35 -18.76 -18.45
N ASN A 227 -0.13 -19.95 -18.04
CA ASN A 227 -1.56 -20.29 -18.06
C ASN A 227 -2.35 -19.57 -16.96
N GLU A 228 -1.77 -19.44 -15.76
CA GLU A 228 -2.36 -18.65 -14.67
C GLU A 228 -2.26 -17.15 -14.95
N GLN A 229 -1.21 -16.71 -15.68
CA GLN A 229 -1.04 -15.34 -16.15
C GLN A 229 -2.09 -14.97 -17.20
N GLU A 230 -2.46 -15.88 -18.10
CA GLU A 230 -3.57 -15.67 -19.05
C GLU A 230 -4.90 -15.54 -18.31
N GLU A 231 -5.20 -16.40 -17.33
CA GLU A 231 -6.42 -16.26 -16.51
C GLU A 231 -6.41 -15.00 -15.64
N MET A 232 -5.28 -14.62 -15.02
CA MET A 232 -5.16 -13.37 -14.27
C MET A 232 -5.28 -12.14 -15.17
N ALA A 233 -4.63 -12.13 -16.33
CA ALA A 233 -4.72 -11.02 -17.28
C ALA A 233 -6.13 -10.92 -17.87
N HIS A 234 -6.76 -12.05 -18.20
CA HIS A 234 -8.13 -12.08 -18.71
C HIS A 234 -9.15 -11.63 -17.65
N LYS A 235 -8.95 -11.96 -16.36
CA LYS A 235 -9.83 -11.51 -15.26
C LYS A 235 -9.56 -10.08 -14.80
N LEU A 236 -8.31 -9.65 -14.79
CA LEU A 236 -7.95 -8.27 -14.44
C LEU A 236 -8.39 -7.29 -15.53
N LEU A 237 -8.48 -7.74 -16.80
CA LEU A 237 -8.47 -6.82 -17.93
C LEU A 237 -9.51 -7.15 -19.03
N GLY A 238 -10.08 -8.35 -19.08
CA GLY A 238 -11.14 -8.74 -20.04
C GLY A 238 -10.64 -8.95 -21.49
N GLU A 239 -11.50 -9.53 -22.35
CA GLU A 239 -11.18 -9.81 -23.77
C GLU A 239 -10.79 -8.54 -24.57
N LYS A 240 -11.35 -7.37 -24.20
CA LYS A 240 -11.06 -6.08 -24.84
C LYS A 240 -9.62 -5.58 -24.61
N PHE A 241 -8.83 -6.22 -23.74
CA PHE A 241 -7.51 -5.72 -23.32
C PHE A 241 -6.32 -6.31 -24.07
N GLN A 242 -6.45 -7.42 -24.80
CA GLN A 242 -5.29 -7.97 -25.54
C GLN A 242 -4.68 -6.92 -26.51
N GLY A 243 -5.53 -6.11 -27.15
CA GLY A 243 -5.09 -4.97 -27.98
C GLY A 243 -4.43 -3.85 -27.17
N GLN A 244 -4.93 -3.58 -25.96
CA GLN A 244 -4.38 -2.54 -25.08
C GLN A 244 -3.01 -2.92 -24.51
N LEU A 245 -2.78 -4.20 -24.17
CA LEU A 245 -1.49 -4.69 -23.70
C LEU A 245 -0.41 -4.58 -24.78
N ALA A 246 -0.76 -4.87 -26.04
CA ALA A 246 0.16 -4.71 -27.17
C ALA A 246 0.54 -3.23 -27.40
N LEU A 247 -0.42 -2.32 -27.31
CA LEU A 247 -0.19 -0.87 -27.37
C LEU A 247 0.72 -0.42 -26.21
N LEU A 248 0.40 -0.79 -24.97
CA LEU A 248 1.21 -0.46 -23.80
C LEU A 248 2.65 -0.95 -23.95
N ARG A 249 2.84 -2.20 -24.37
CA ARG A 249 4.18 -2.75 -24.61
C ARG A 249 4.95 -1.94 -25.65
N SER A 250 4.28 -1.53 -26.74
CA SER A 250 4.89 -0.71 -27.79
C SER A 250 5.35 0.64 -27.24
N LEU A 251 4.47 1.34 -26.51
CA LEU A 251 4.79 2.62 -25.87
C LEU A 251 5.89 2.47 -24.81
N PHE A 252 5.83 1.41 -24.00
CA PHE A 252 6.82 1.09 -22.98
C PHE A 252 8.20 0.82 -23.59
N SER A 253 8.24 0.10 -24.72
CA SER A 253 9.48 -0.13 -25.48
C SER A 253 10.03 1.16 -26.05
N SER A 254 9.19 1.98 -26.69
CA SER A 254 9.59 3.30 -27.21
C SER A 254 10.19 4.20 -26.12
N ALA A 255 9.63 4.14 -24.90
CA ALA A 255 10.07 4.97 -23.79
C ALA A 255 11.34 4.47 -23.09
N LEU A 256 11.52 3.16 -22.94
CA LEU A 256 12.45 2.63 -21.93
C LEU A 256 13.34 1.46 -22.38
N TYR A 257 13.26 1.05 -23.65
CA TYR A 257 13.98 -0.12 -24.15
C TYR A 257 15.46 -0.14 -23.75
N ASP A 258 15.96 -1.34 -23.44
CA ASP A 258 17.36 -1.60 -23.14
C ASP A 258 17.72 -3.01 -23.60
N ASP A 259 18.82 -3.17 -24.33
CA ASP A 259 19.28 -4.46 -24.84
C ASP A 259 19.48 -5.48 -23.70
N HIS A 260 19.97 -5.03 -22.54
CA HIS A 260 20.21 -5.89 -21.36
C HIS A 260 18.89 -6.37 -20.71
N LEU A 261 17.79 -5.69 -21.00
CA LEU A 261 16.45 -6.00 -20.49
C LEU A 261 15.52 -6.48 -21.61
N SER A 262 16.05 -6.80 -22.78
CA SER A 262 15.28 -7.14 -23.98
C SER A 262 14.17 -8.17 -23.73
N GLN A 263 14.39 -9.13 -22.84
CA GLN A 263 13.36 -10.09 -22.41
C GLN A 263 12.11 -9.42 -21.84
N TRP A 264 12.21 -8.38 -21.01
CA TRP A 264 11.07 -7.65 -20.43
C TRP A 264 10.23 -6.87 -21.46
N PHE A 265 10.79 -6.63 -22.65
CA PHE A 265 10.12 -5.92 -23.75
C PHE A 265 9.53 -6.86 -24.81
N SER A 266 9.82 -8.17 -24.70
CA SER A 266 9.13 -9.21 -25.47
C SER A 266 7.64 -9.30 -25.05
N PRO A 267 6.75 -9.83 -25.90
CA PRO A 267 5.34 -10.02 -25.53
C PRO A 267 5.17 -10.80 -24.22
N ASP A 268 5.88 -11.91 -24.05
CA ASP A 268 5.74 -12.78 -22.87
C ASP A 268 6.44 -12.21 -21.63
N GLY A 269 7.59 -11.57 -21.81
CA GLY A 269 8.28 -10.92 -20.70
C GLY A 269 7.54 -9.68 -20.20
N PHE A 270 6.89 -8.91 -21.08
CA PHE A 270 6.06 -7.79 -20.67
C PHE A 270 4.81 -8.25 -19.91
N ARG A 271 4.15 -9.33 -20.38
CA ARG A 271 3.06 -10.00 -19.65
C ARG A 271 3.51 -10.46 -18.27
N SER A 272 4.67 -11.10 -18.18
CA SER A 272 5.24 -11.57 -16.91
C SER A 272 5.56 -10.42 -15.97
N LEU A 273 6.11 -9.30 -16.47
CA LEU A 273 6.40 -8.12 -15.68
C LEU A 273 5.12 -7.45 -15.17
N PHE A 274 4.08 -7.39 -16.01
CA PHE A 274 2.77 -6.87 -15.63
C PHE A 274 2.12 -7.73 -14.54
N ALA A 275 2.14 -9.06 -14.71
CA ALA A 275 1.66 -10.01 -13.70
C ALA A 275 2.44 -9.89 -12.38
N LEU A 276 3.77 -9.78 -12.43
CA LEU A 276 4.60 -9.57 -11.25
C LEU A 276 4.15 -8.32 -10.48
N VAL A 277 3.99 -7.19 -11.17
CA VAL A 277 3.54 -5.95 -10.52
C VAL A 277 2.11 -6.08 -10.00
N GLY A 278 1.20 -6.70 -10.75
CA GLY A 278 -0.19 -6.87 -10.32
C GLY A 278 -0.39 -7.83 -9.15
N THR A 279 0.44 -8.87 -9.04
CA THR A 279 0.35 -9.86 -7.96
C THR A 279 1.06 -9.39 -6.68
N ASN A 280 2.13 -8.61 -6.80
CA ASN A 280 2.99 -8.26 -5.66
C ASN A 280 2.91 -6.78 -5.25
N GLY A 281 2.18 -5.96 -6.03
CA GLY A 281 2.01 -4.54 -5.76
C GLY A 281 1.26 -4.29 -4.45
N GLN A 282 1.84 -3.47 -3.58
CA GLN A 282 1.24 -3.04 -2.33
C GLN A 282 0.92 -1.55 -2.40
N GLY A 283 -0.33 -1.20 -2.11
CA GLY A 283 -0.77 0.18 -1.95
C GLY A 283 -0.10 0.85 -0.73
N ILE A 284 0.28 2.11 -0.88
CA ILE A 284 0.94 2.93 0.14
C ILE A 284 0.06 4.15 0.36
N GLY A 285 -0.63 4.24 1.49
CA GLY A 285 -1.34 5.46 1.87
C GLY A 285 -0.47 6.32 2.77
N THR A 286 -0.38 7.61 2.46
CA THR A 286 0.23 8.60 3.36
C THR A 286 -0.69 9.81 3.53
N SER A 287 -0.80 10.32 4.75
CA SER A 287 -1.57 11.51 5.10
C SER A 287 -0.85 12.29 6.20
N SER A 288 -0.58 13.57 5.95
CA SER A 288 -0.05 14.48 6.97
C SER A 288 -1.10 14.76 8.05
N LEU A 289 -2.40 14.75 7.71
CA LEU A 289 -3.49 14.85 8.66
C LEU A 289 -3.54 13.64 9.60
N SER A 290 -3.46 12.40 9.06
CA SER A 290 -3.45 11.19 9.88
C SER A 290 -2.29 11.20 10.90
N GLN A 291 -1.07 11.58 10.45
CA GLN A 291 0.05 11.75 11.38
C GLN A 291 -0.19 12.78 12.48
N TRP A 292 -0.79 13.92 12.13
CA TRP A 292 -1.13 14.96 13.09
C TRP A 292 -2.16 14.45 14.12
N VAL A 293 -3.18 13.69 13.69
CA VAL A 293 -4.14 13.05 14.60
C VAL A 293 -3.44 12.09 15.57
N HIS A 294 -2.57 11.21 15.06
CA HIS A 294 -1.80 10.29 15.91
C HIS A 294 -0.88 11.01 16.91
N ALA A 295 -0.27 12.13 16.48
CA ALA A 295 0.55 12.95 17.37
C ALA A 295 -0.31 13.66 18.44
N CYS A 296 -1.51 14.13 18.08
CA CYS A 296 -2.49 14.69 19.01
C CYS A 296 -3.00 13.65 20.04
N ASP A 297 -3.14 12.38 19.67
CA ASP A 297 -3.51 11.29 20.58
C ASP A 297 -2.45 11.04 21.67
N ALA A 298 -1.18 11.35 21.37
CA ALA A 298 -0.06 11.22 22.31
C ALA A 298 0.04 12.38 23.31
N LEU A 299 -0.69 13.48 23.12
CA LEU A 299 -0.63 14.64 24.03
C LEU A 299 -1.21 14.33 25.43
N GLU A 300 -0.55 14.82 26.46
CA GLU A 300 -1.11 14.80 27.83
C GLU A 300 -1.94 16.07 28.04
N LEU A 301 -3.26 15.95 27.86
CA LEU A 301 -4.20 17.08 27.97
C LEU A 301 -5.18 16.90 29.14
N PRO A 302 -5.59 17.98 29.83
CA PRO A 302 -6.71 17.96 30.77
C PRO A 302 -8.01 17.45 30.11
N GLY A 303 -8.87 16.78 30.88
CA GLY A 303 -10.07 16.10 30.35
C GLY A 303 -10.95 16.95 29.43
N GLN A 304 -11.25 18.20 29.83
CA GLN A 304 -12.06 19.11 29.01
C GLN A 304 -11.38 19.49 27.69
N GLN A 305 -10.06 19.72 27.69
CA GLN A 305 -9.31 20.05 26.47
C GLN A 305 -9.20 18.84 25.54
N ARG A 306 -9.04 17.63 26.11
CA ARG A 306 -9.06 16.37 25.36
C ARG A 306 -10.41 16.16 24.68
N GLU A 307 -11.52 16.34 25.40
CA GLU A 307 -12.86 16.22 24.83
C GLU A 307 -13.12 17.23 23.71
N GLN A 308 -12.66 18.48 23.86
CA GLN A 308 -12.76 19.50 22.81
C GLN A 308 -11.95 19.14 21.56
N LEU A 309 -10.73 18.64 21.73
CA LEU A 309 -9.88 18.20 20.62
C LEU A 309 -10.49 16.99 19.89
N ASP A 310 -10.93 15.99 20.64
CA ASP A 310 -11.54 14.78 20.08
C ASP A 310 -12.82 15.15 19.29
N ALA A 311 -13.67 16.04 19.84
CA ALA A 311 -14.86 16.52 19.14
C ALA A 311 -14.54 17.32 17.86
N PHE A 312 -13.46 18.11 17.87
CA PHE A 312 -12.99 18.82 16.69
C PHE A 312 -12.53 17.85 15.59
N ILE A 313 -11.73 16.83 15.96
CA ILE A 313 -11.23 15.82 15.02
C ILE A 313 -12.39 15.01 14.43
N ASP A 314 -13.34 14.59 15.27
CA ASP A 314 -14.53 13.87 14.82
C ASP A 314 -15.38 14.70 13.85
N GLN A 315 -15.54 16.01 14.10
CA GLN A 315 -16.25 16.89 13.18
C GLN A 315 -15.48 17.08 11.86
N LEU A 316 -14.17 17.26 11.93
CA LEU A 316 -13.32 17.39 10.75
C LEU A 316 -13.44 16.17 9.83
N TYR A 317 -13.39 14.95 10.37
CA TYR A 317 -13.56 13.75 9.54
C TYR A 317 -14.94 13.66 8.89
N LYS A 318 -16.01 14.09 9.57
CA LYS A 318 -17.36 14.16 8.98
C LYS A 318 -17.42 15.18 7.84
N ASP A 319 -16.78 16.33 8.00
CA ASP A 319 -16.74 17.37 6.97
C ASP A 319 -15.96 16.88 5.74
N ILE A 320 -14.84 16.17 5.96
CA ILE A 320 -14.05 15.55 4.89
C ILE A 320 -14.84 14.44 4.16
N GLU A 321 -15.49 13.54 4.91
CA GLU A 321 -16.29 12.45 4.35
C GLU A 321 -17.43 13.00 3.47
N LYS A 322 -18.04 14.10 3.90
CA LYS A 322 -19.08 14.79 3.13
C LYS A 322 -18.55 15.40 1.82
N GLU A 323 -17.35 15.96 1.82
CA GLU A 323 -16.78 16.65 0.65
C GLU A 323 -16.09 15.70 -0.33
N THR A 324 -15.33 14.73 0.17
CA THR A 324 -14.43 13.88 -0.64
C THR A 324 -14.71 12.39 -0.54
N GLY A 325 -15.70 11.97 0.25
CA GLY A 325 -15.98 10.57 0.53
C GLY A 325 -14.86 9.89 1.32
N ASP A 326 -14.57 8.63 0.99
CA ASP A 326 -13.58 7.81 1.72
C ASP A 326 -12.11 8.11 1.36
N PHE A 327 -11.84 9.08 0.47
CA PHE A 327 -10.49 9.36 -0.04
C PHE A 327 -9.69 10.33 0.84
N LEU A 328 -8.97 9.77 1.81
CA LEU A 328 -8.23 10.56 2.80
C LEU A 328 -6.71 10.66 2.54
N ASN A 329 -6.16 9.77 1.71
CA ASN A 329 -4.71 9.55 1.63
C ASN A 329 -4.12 9.94 0.26
N CYS A 330 -2.84 10.30 0.27
CA CYS A 330 -1.98 10.17 -0.90
C CYS A 330 -1.71 8.67 -1.13
N GLU A 331 -2.23 8.09 -2.20
CA GLU A 331 -2.17 6.64 -2.51
C GLU A 331 -1.11 6.25 -3.56
N GLY A 332 0.00 5.62 -3.18
CA GLY A 332 1.00 5.06 -4.11
C GLY A 332 1.04 3.55 -4.17
N SER A 333 2.00 3.03 -4.93
CA SER A 333 2.29 1.60 -4.94
C SER A 333 3.77 1.28 -4.97
N GLY A 334 4.13 0.18 -4.33
CA GLY A 334 5.49 -0.33 -4.24
C GLY A 334 5.53 -1.84 -4.20
N LEU A 335 6.74 -2.38 -4.38
CA LEU A 335 7.03 -3.81 -4.25
C LEU A 335 7.81 -4.04 -2.96
N PHE A 336 7.38 -4.99 -2.13
CA PHE A 336 7.95 -5.24 -0.81
C PHE A 336 8.26 -6.71 -0.62
N LEU A 337 9.44 -7.15 -1.06
CA LEU A 337 9.80 -8.56 -1.17
C LEU A 337 9.41 -9.42 0.04
N LEU A 338 9.74 -8.96 1.24
CA LEU A 338 9.49 -9.72 2.46
C LEU A 338 8.01 -9.74 2.86
N GLN A 339 7.27 -8.65 2.62
CA GLN A 339 5.83 -8.65 2.81
C GLN A 339 5.12 -9.52 1.75
N SER A 340 5.57 -9.46 0.49
CA SER A 340 5.04 -10.30 -0.60
C SER A 340 5.31 -11.80 -0.38
N SER A 341 6.20 -12.15 0.55
CA SER A 341 6.46 -13.54 0.96
C SER A 341 5.52 -14.03 2.07
N CYS A 342 4.75 -13.15 2.71
CA CYS A 342 3.82 -13.51 3.79
C CYS A 342 2.49 -14.00 3.21
N ASN A 343 2.07 -15.21 3.57
CA ASN A 343 0.82 -15.78 3.08
C ASN A 343 -0.42 -15.19 3.74
N HIS A 344 -1.58 -15.46 3.14
CA HIS A 344 -2.88 -15.03 3.64
C HIS A 344 -3.39 -15.89 4.81
N SER A 345 -3.97 -15.23 5.83
CA SER A 345 -4.92 -15.85 6.76
C SER A 345 -6.09 -14.90 7.03
N CYS A 346 -7.31 -15.44 7.12
CA CYS A 346 -8.47 -14.64 7.58
C CYS A 346 -8.39 -14.34 9.09
N VAL A 347 -7.43 -14.94 9.80
CA VAL A 347 -7.04 -14.63 11.18
C VAL A 347 -5.52 -14.44 11.18
N PRO A 348 -5.03 -13.29 10.72
CA PRO A 348 -3.59 -13.05 10.59
C PRO A 348 -2.94 -12.90 11.97
N ASN A 349 -1.67 -13.29 12.08
CA ASN A 349 -0.84 -13.05 13.27
C ASN A 349 0.12 -11.86 13.08
N ALA A 350 0.14 -11.25 11.89
CA ALA A 350 0.84 -9.99 11.63
C ALA A 350 0.03 -9.05 10.72
N GLU A 351 0.34 -7.77 10.77
CA GLU A 351 -0.24 -6.74 9.90
C GLU A 351 0.84 -5.88 9.24
N ALA A 352 0.59 -5.50 7.98
CA ALA A 352 1.41 -4.55 7.25
C ALA A 352 0.85 -3.13 7.44
N SER A 353 1.72 -2.17 7.77
CA SER A 353 1.33 -0.77 7.98
C SER A 353 2.45 0.19 7.57
N PHE A 354 2.12 1.49 7.42
CA PHE A 354 3.06 2.56 7.07
C PHE A 354 3.11 3.64 8.17
N PRO A 355 3.56 3.31 9.39
CA PRO A 355 3.44 4.20 10.55
C PRO A 355 4.28 5.48 10.44
N GLU A 356 5.32 5.49 9.59
CA GLU A 356 6.19 6.64 9.38
C GLU A 356 5.71 7.57 8.25
N ASN A 357 4.50 7.33 7.72
CA ASN A 357 3.87 8.11 6.67
C ASN A 357 4.78 8.35 5.46
N ASN A 358 5.43 7.29 5.05
CA ASN A 358 6.31 7.19 3.91
C ASN A 358 6.17 5.75 3.35
N PHE A 359 6.95 5.39 2.35
CA PHE A 359 6.91 4.02 1.80
C PHE A 359 7.40 2.94 2.76
N LEU A 360 7.88 3.26 3.97
CA LEU A 360 8.48 2.25 4.85
C LEU A 360 7.38 1.37 5.45
N LEU A 361 7.29 0.15 4.94
CA LEU A 361 6.39 -0.87 5.43
C LEU A 361 6.92 -1.46 6.74
N HIS A 362 6.06 -1.50 7.76
CA HIS A 362 6.27 -2.20 9.01
C HIS A 362 5.38 -3.44 9.04
N LEU A 363 5.96 -4.58 9.42
CA LEU A 363 5.22 -5.81 9.66
C LEU A 363 5.14 -6.04 11.17
N THR A 364 3.98 -5.76 11.75
CA THR A 364 3.77 -5.76 13.20
C THR A 364 3.02 -7.02 13.62
N ALA A 365 3.52 -7.73 14.63
CA ALA A 365 2.84 -8.89 15.18
C ALA A 365 1.55 -8.47 15.92
N LEU A 366 0.45 -9.16 15.65
CA LEU A 366 -0.86 -8.98 16.30
C LEU A 366 -1.02 -9.84 17.55
N SER A 367 -0.19 -10.88 17.66
CA SER A 367 -0.11 -11.82 18.78
C SER A 367 1.31 -12.33 18.91
N ASP A 368 1.60 -13.07 19.98
CA ASP A 368 2.84 -13.84 20.12
C ASP A 368 2.97 -14.80 18.93
N ILE A 369 4.16 -14.85 18.34
CA ILE A 369 4.51 -15.75 17.23
C ILE A 369 5.62 -16.66 17.71
N SER A 370 5.36 -17.96 17.73
CA SER A 370 6.34 -18.95 18.22
C SER A 370 7.37 -19.30 17.13
N PRO A 371 8.61 -19.74 17.50
CA PRO A 371 9.57 -20.24 16.51
C PRO A 371 8.97 -21.37 15.67
N GLY A 372 9.04 -21.24 14.34
CA GLY A 372 8.47 -22.20 13.39
C GLY A 372 7.01 -21.95 13.02
N GLU A 373 6.34 -20.99 13.67
CA GLU A 373 5.02 -20.53 13.25
C GLU A 373 5.13 -19.64 12.00
N GLU A 374 4.25 -19.87 11.02
CA GLU A 374 4.19 -19.07 9.81
C GLU A 374 3.67 -17.67 10.10
N ILE A 375 4.29 -16.65 9.50
CA ILE A 375 3.81 -15.27 9.56
C ILE A 375 2.78 -15.06 8.45
N CYS A 376 1.54 -14.83 8.86
CA CYS A 376 0.41 -14.63 7.95
C CYS A 376 -0.18 -13.23 8.10
N ILE A 377 -0.43 -12.58 6.97
CA ILE A 377 -1.13 -11.30 6.87
C ILE A 377 -2.53 -11.49 6.26
N SER A 378 -3.38 -10.46 6.28
CA SER A 378 -4.65 -10.49 5.55
C SER A 378 -4.48 -9.82 4.19
N TYR A 379 -5.01 -10.47 3.15
CA TYR A 379 -5.15 -9.91 1.79
C TYR A 379 -6.56 -9.32 1.57
N LEU A 380 -7.37 -9.36 2.63
CA LEU A 380 -8.72 -8.82 2.67
C LEU A 380 -8.71 -7.64 3.63
N ASP A 381 -9.49 -6.61 3.31
CA ASP A 381 -9.74 -5.52 4.26
C ASP A 381 -10.53 -6.00 5.48
N CYS A 382 -10.66 -5.13 6.49
CA CYS A 382 -11.31 -5.49 7.74
C CYS A 382 -12.79 -5.87 7.57
N CYS A 383 -13.49 -5.26 6.62
CA CYS A 383 -14.91 -5.48 6.38
C CYS A 383 -15.13 -6.76 5.58
N GLN A 384 -14.33 -6.99 4.53
CA GLN A 384 -14.26 -8.24 3.78
C GLN A 384 -13.92 -9.43 4.69
N ARG A 385 -12.96 -9.26 5.62
CA ARG A 385 -12.57 -10.32 6.56
C ARG A 385 -13.70 -10.72 7.51
N ASP A 386 -14.63 -9.81 7.78
CA ASP A 386 -15.80 -10.04 8.62
C ASP A 386 -17.01 -10.60 7.83
N ARG A 387 -16.97 -10.59 6.49
CA ARG A 387 -18.00 -11.23 5.64
C ARG A 387 -18.00 -12.76 5.77
N SER A 388 -19.02 -13.39 5.19
CA SER A 388 -19.20 -14.85 5.17
C SER A 388 -17.99 -15.60 4.60
N ARG A 389 -17.88 -16.90 4.90
CA ARG A 389 -16.84 -17.75 4.32
C ARG A 389 -16.90 -17.74 2.78
N HIS A 390 -18.10 -17.82 2.23
CA HIS A 390 -18.34 -17.77 0.78
C HIS A 390 -17.73 -16.51 0.17
N SER A 391 -18.13 -15.33 0.65
CA SER A 391 -17.71 -14.04 0.09
C SER A 391 -16.19 -13.85 0.20
N ARG A 392 -15.58 -14.25 1.33
CA ARG A 392 -14.11 -14.24 1.47
C ARG A 392 -13.41 -15.15 0.47
N LEU A 393 -13.89 -16.38 0.29
CA LEU A 393 -13.30 -17.34 -0.63
C LEU A 393 -13.50 -16.92 -2.10
N LYS A 394 -14.65 -16.33 -2.44
CA LYS A 394 -14.92 -15.75 -3.76
C LYS A 394 -13.86 -14.70 -4.11
N ILE A 395 -13.68 -13.69 -3.25
CA ILE A 395 -12.66 -12.64 -3.42
C ILE A 395 -11.26 -13.23 -3.55
N LEU A 396 -10.87 -14.18 -2.68
CA LEU A 396 -9.54 -14.78 -2.72
C LEU A 396 -9.30 -15.62 -3.98
N ARG A 397 -10.29 -16.38 -4.44
CA ARG A 397 -10.22 -17.16 -5.69
C ARG A 397 -10.16 -16.27 -6.91
N GLU A 398 -10.92 -15.19 -6.95
CA GLU A 398 -10.97 -14.27 -8.09
C GLU A 398 -9.70 -13.42 -8.21
N ASN A 399 -9.11 -13.03 -7.07
CA ASN A 399 -8.03 -12.03 -7.04
C ASN A 399 -6.65 -12.65 -6.90
N TYR A 400 -6.57 -13.77 -6.17
CA TYR A 400 -5.32 -14.39 -5.78
C TYR A 400 -5.25 -15.87 -6.19
N LEU A 401 -6.26 -16.40 -6.88
CA LEU A 401 -6.38 -17.77 -7.41
C LEU A 401 -5.96 -18.87 -6.42
N PHE A 402 -6.37 -18.76 -5.16
CA PHE A 402 -6.19 -19.84 -4.17
C PHE A 402 -7.44 -19.99 -3.30
N VAL A 403 -7.55 -21.12 -2.60
CA VAL A 403 -8.60 -21.37 -1.62
C VAL A 403 -8.00 -21.33 -0.23
N CYS A 404 -8.48 -20.41 0.61
CA CYS A 404 -7.98 -20.25 1.98
C CYS A 404 -8.43 -21.40 2.87
N SER A 405 -7.46 -22.04 3.54
CA SER A 405 -7.65 -23.12 4.52
C SER A 405 -7.24 -22.71 5.94
N CYS A 406 -7.31 -21.41 6.27
CA CYS A 406 -6.98 -20.94 7.62
C CYS A 406 -7.98 -21.47 8.66
N PRO A 407 -7.65 -21.42 9.98
CA PRO A 407 -8.53 -21.93 11.03
C PRO A 407 -9.97 -21.41 10.97
N LYS A 408 -10.17 -20.12 10.65
CA LYS A 408 -11.51 -19.52 10.47
C LYS A 408 -12.25 -20.09 9.27
N CYS A 409 -11.58 -20.34 8.15
CA CYS A 409 -12.24 -20.93 6.98
C CYS A 409 -12.57 -22.41 7.18
N ILE A 410 -11.78 -23.13 7.98
CA ILE A 410 -12.05 -24.53 8.35
C ILE A 410 -13.22 -24.60 9.33
N SER A 411 -13.25 -23.76 10.36
CA SER A 411 -14.33 -23.78 11.36
C SER A 411 -15.70 -23.42 10.79
N GLN A 412 -15.73 -22.66 9.69
CA GLN A 412 -16.95 -22.22 9.01
C GLN A 412 -17.32 -23.11 7.81
N ALA A 413 -16.68 -24.27 7.63
CA ALA A 413 -16.88 -25.10 6.44
C ALA A 413 -18.31 -25.65 6.29
N ASP A 414 -19.02 -25.84 7.41
CA ASP A 414 -20.39 -26.38 7.46
C ASP A 414 -21.46 -25.27 7.57
N GLU A 415 -21.07 -23.99 7.58
CA GLU A 415 -22.02 -22.87 7.55
C GLU A 415 -22.67 -22.78 6.17
N LEU A 416 -23.98 -22.51 6.11
CA LEU A 416 -24.68 -22.29 4.84
C LEU A 416 -24.09 -21.07 4.14
N ASP A 417 -23.91 -21.16 2.81
CA ASP A 417 -23.52 -20.05 1.96
C ASP A 417 -24.72 -19.08 1.82
N VAL A 418 -24.96 -18.27 2.86
CA VAL A 418 -25.90 -17.16 2.81
C VAL A 418 -25.13 -15.88 2.48
N THR A 419 -25.34 -15.38 1.26
CA THR A 419 -25.11 -13.98 0.91
C THR A 419 -26.38 -13.23 1.35
N SER A 420 -26.25 -12.14 2.12
CA SER A 420 -27.43 -11.28 2.35
C SER A 420 -27.85 -10.67 1.01
N GLU A 421 -29.15 -10.46 0.77
CA GLU A 421 -29.69 -9.92 -0.49
C GLU A 421 -29.09 -8.54 -0.88
N GLU A 422 -28.47 -7.82 0.07
CA GLU A 422 -27.66 -6.61 -0.19
C GLU A 422 -26.27 -6.89 -0.83
N GLU A 423 -25.87 -8.15 -0.99
CA GLU A 423 -24.55 -8.56 -1.52
C GLU A 423 -24.55 -8.90 -3.03
N ASP A 424 -25.72 -9.08 -3.66
CA ASP A 424 -25.81 -9.44 -5.08
C ASP A 424 -25.86 -8.20 -6.01
N ASP A 425 -26.20 -7.02 -5.49
CA ASP A 425 -26.39 -5.79 -6.28
C ASP A 425 -25.08 -5.02 -6.59
N GLU A 426 -23.95 -5.39 -5.98
CA GLU A 426 -22.64 -4.78 -6.25
C GLU A 426 -21.88 -5.43 -7.44
N GLY A 427 -22.47 -6.41 -8.14
CA GLY A 427 -21.78 -7.21 -9.16
C GLY A 427 -22.50 -7.43 -10.49
N GLU A 428 -23.80 -7.13 -10.62
CA GLU A 428 -24.59 -7.42 -11.83
C GLU A 428 -25.31 -6.17 -12.37
N GLY A 429 -24.52 -5.16 -12.73
CA GLY A 429 -25.00 -4.01 -13.52
C GLY A 429 -24.65 -4.18 -15.00
N GLU A 430 -25.65 -4.57 -15.79
CA GLU A 430 -25.77 -4.45 -17.25
C GLU A 430 -25.09 -5.52 -18.14
N ALA A 431 -25.73 -6.69 -18.18
CA ALA A 431 -25.82 -7.48 -19.41
C ALA A 431 -27.22 -8.08 -19.54
N GLU A 432 -28.03 -7.48 -20.41
CA GLU A 432 -29.13 -8.04 -21.24
C GLU A 432 -30.38 -7.14 -21.29
N GLY A 433 -30.78 -6.79 -22.52
CA GLY A 433 -32.13 -6.30 -22.84
C GLY A 433 -32.19 -4.98 -23.59
N ASP A 434 -31.97 -5.00 -24.91
CA ASP A 434 -32.98 -4.53 -25.87
C ASP A 434 -32.48 -4.81 -27.30
N GLU A 435 -32.80 -6.00 -27.79
CA GLU A 435 -33.05 -6.23 -29.21
C GLU A 435 -34.30 -5.42 -29.58
N LEU A 436 -34.15 -4.33 -30.33
CA LEU A 436 -35.26 -3.73 -31.06
C LEU A 436 -34.93 -3.67 -32.54
N GLU A 437 -35.84 -4.31 -33.27
CA GLU A 437 -35.86 -4.73 -34.66
C GLU A 437 -35.61 -3.61 -35.68
N ASP A 438 -35.03 -4.02 -36.80
CA ASP A 438 -35.00 -3.31 -38.07
C ASP A 438 -36.41 -2.85 -38.49
N GLU A 439 -36.59 -1.56 -38.77
CA GLU A 439 -37.61 -1.13 -39.73
C GLU A 439 -37.03 -0.07 -40.69
N MET A 440 -36.80 -0.50 -41.93
CA MET A 440 -36.56 0.34 -43.10
C MET A 440 -37.63 1.44 -43.21
N THR A 441 -37.21 2.67 -43.51
CA THR A 441 -37.93 3.51 -44.48
C THR A 441 -36.96 4.32 -45.32
N ASP A 442 -37.17 4.24 -46.63
CA ASP A 442 -36.54 5.00 -47.71
C ASP A 442 -36.75 6.52 -47.54
N VAL A 443 -35.73 7.32 -47.90
CA VAL A 443 -35.67 8.27 -49.06
C VAL A 443 -34.36 9.07 -48.99
#